data_AF-A0A2S1LEL7-F1
#
_entry.id   AF-A0A2S1LEL7-F1
#
_cell.length_a   1.000
_cell.length_b   1.000
_cell.length_c   1.000
_cell.angle_alpha   90.00
_cell.angle_beta   90.00
_cell.angle_gamma   90.00
#
_symmetry.space_group_name_H-M   'P 1'
#
loop_
_entity.id
_entity.type
_entity.pdbx_description
1 polymer ?
#
loop_
_entity_poly.entity_id
_entity_poly.type
_entity_poly.pdbx_seq_one_letter_code
_entity_poly.pdbx_strand_id
1 'polypeptide(L)'
;METVKPYNEIDKAIISLDNGGRFYNLLTKAEDGIISQAELGKLGGIFNDKQKMILFLELSISKLKENEKEIIISKLDENLKKDYLKYKPQNLLPSEVNEKGILSSNMVLTGVPELIDSKSDFNGFIIIPIMTGKVTTLTLIPMIDNYDVYELRDEKTSETFIIAHSKTSEKLPNEKIIIAGVLKELEKNEKGIKEKFLEAIYQIRN
;
A
#
# COMPACT_ATOMS: atom_id res chain seq x y z
N MET A 1 -0.67 3.77 -9.07
CA MET A 1 -1.04 2.55 -8.35
C MET A 1 -0.63 1.37 -9.20
N GLU A 2 0.05 0.41 -8.59
CA GLU A 2 0.71 -0.68 -9.30
C GLU A 2 0.05 -2.02 -9.00
N THR A 3 0.07 -2.94 -9.95
CA THR A 3 -0.49 -4.29 -9.77
C THR A 3 0.61 -5.24 -9.33
N VAL A 4 0.44 -5.87 -8.17
CA VAL A 4 1.34 -6.90 -7.66
C VAL A 4 0.81 -8.27 -8.08
N LYS A 5 1.72 -9.15 -8.53
CA LYS A 5 1.42 -10.55 -8.84
C LYS A 5 2.02 -11.43 -7.76
N PRO A 6 1.21 -11.99 -6.85
CA PRO A 6 1.74 -12.84 -5.79
C PRO A 6 2.35 -14.13 -6.33
N TYR A 7 3.40 -14.60 -5.67
CA TYR A 7 3.98 -15.92 -5.91
C TYR A 7 3.08 -17.01 -5.31
N ASN A 8 2.92 -18.11 -6.04
CA ASN A 8 2.18 -19.29 -5.58
C ASN A 8 3.11 -20.41 -5.10
N GLU A 9 4.43 -20.26 -5.29
CA GLU A 9 5.45 -21.25 -4.96
C GLU A 9 6.63 -20.55 -4.29
N ILE A 10 7.09 -21.11 -3.17
CA ILE A 10 8.18 -20.54 -2.38
C ILE A 10 9.49 -20.44 -3.17
N ASP A 11 9.86 -21.45 -3.95
CA ASP A 11 11.13 -21.46 -4.69
C ASP A 11 11.19 -20.32 -5.72
N LYS A 12 10.07 -20.06 -6.41
CA LYS A 12 9.95 -18.92 -7.35
C LYS A 12 10.06 -17.58 -6.63
N ALA A 13 9.47 -17.47 -5.45
CA ALA A 13 9.55 -16.27 -4.63
C ALA A 13 10.99 -16.01 -4.19
N ILE A 14 11.66 -17.01 -3.60
CA ILE A 14 13.06 -16.90 -3.13
C ILE A 14 13.97 -16.51 -4.29
N ILE A 15 13.93 -17.26 -5.41
CA ILE A 15 14.77 -16.98 -6.58
C ILE A 15 14.57 -15.55 -7.08
N SER A 16 13.34 -15.03 -7.06
CA SER A 16 13.07 -13.68 -7.58
C SER A 16 13.48 -12.58 -6.60
N LEU A 17 13.22 -12.80 -5.31
CA LEU A 17 13.50 -11.84 -4.23
C LEU A 17 15.01 -11.71 -3.94
N ASP A 18 15.74 -12.82 -3.99
CA ASP A 18 17.20 -12.94 -3.74
C ASP A 18 18.07 -12.59 -4.97
N ASN A 19 17.44 -12.13 -6.05
CA ASN A 19 18.11 -11.70 -7.28
C ASN A 19 17.70 -10.30 -7.75
N GLY A 20 16.67 -9.71 -7.12
CA GLY A 20 16.05 -8.49 -7.61
C GLY A 20 15.42 -8.62 -9.01
N GLY A 21 14.89 -9.80 -9.34
CA GLY A 21 14.22 -10.12 -10.61
C GLY A 21 15.13 -10.61 -11.75
N ARG A 22 14.54 -10.87 -12.94
CA ARG A 22 15.18 -11.49 -14.14
C ARG A 22 16.34 -10.70 -14.77
N PHE A 23 16.75 -9.59 -14.19
CA PHE A 23 17.92 -8.87 -14.67
C PHE A 23 19.14 -9.52 -14.04
N TYR A 24 19.71 -10.52 -14.75
CA TYR A 24 20.99 -11.15 -14.46
C TYR A 24 22.00 -10.10 -14.00
N ASN A 25 22.20 -9.98 -12.69
CA ASN A 25 23.18 -9.08 -12.12
C ASN A 25 24.56 -9.72 -12.33
N LEU A 26 25.22 -9.41 -13.45
CA LEU A 26 26.57 -9.88 -13.75
C LEU A 26 27.66 -9.28 -12.81
N LEU A 27 27.29 -8.41 -11.88
CA LEU A 27 28.22 -7.62 -11.05
C LEU A 27 27.87 -7.58 -9.55
N THR A 28 26.75 -8.14 -9.09
CA THR A 28 26.41 -8.23 -7.66
C THR A 28 26.48 -9.68 -7.18
N LYS A 29 26.75 -9.89 -5.90
CA LYS A 29 26.63 -11.21 -5.23
C LYS A 29 25.14 -11.60 -5.10
N ALA A 30 24.42 -11.65 -6.21
CA ALA A 30 23.04 -12.14 -6.23
C ALA A 30 23.04 -13.65 -5.95
N GLU A 31 21.98 -14.17 -5.32
CA GLU A 31 21.86 -15.58 -4.85
C GLU A 31 22.77 -15.95 -3.67
N ASP A 32 23.05 -15.02 -2.75
CA ASP A 32 23.75 -15.36 -1.51
C ASP A 32 22.82 -15.99 -0.44
N GLY A 33 21.53 -16.12 -0.76
CA GLY A 33 20.51 -16.69 0.11
C GLY A 33 19.89 -15.68 1.07
N ILE A 34 20.31 -14.41 1.01
CA ILE A 34 19.88 -13.30 1.86
C ILE A 34 19.24 -12.20 0.99
N ILE A 35 17.95 -11.98 1.19
CA ILE A 35 17.20 -10.93 0.48
C ILE A 35 17.55 -9.58 1.09
N SER A 36 18.17 -8.73 0.30
CA SER A 36 18.55 -7.37 0.69
C SER A 36 17.52 -6.31 0.33
N GLN A 37 17.59 -5.15 0.98
CA GLN A 37 16.80 -3.97 0.60
C GLN A 37 17.01 -3.57 -0.88
N ALA A 38 18.24 -3.72 -1.39
CA ALA A 38 18.56 -3.36 -2.76
C ALA A 38 17.89 -4.29 -3.79
N GLU A 39 17.86 -5.59 -3.52
CA GLU A 39 17.22 -6.58 -4.39
C GLU A 39 15.72 -6.41 -4.40
N LEU A 40 15.11 -6.30 -3.20
CA LEU A 40 13.68 -6.08 -3.09
C LEU A 40 13.26 -4.76 -3.74
N GLY A 41 14.05 -3.70 -3.54
CA GLY A 41 13.84 -2.41 -4.16
C GLY A 41 13.95 -2.44 -5.69
N LYS A 42 14.94 -3.15 -6.23
CA LYS A 42 15.08 -3.35 -7.68
C LYS A 42 13.88 -4.12 -8.26
N LEU A 43 13.44 -5.18 -7.59
CA LEU A 43 12.31 -5.99 -8.03
C LEU A 43 10.99 -5.20 -8.04
N GLY A 44 10.74 -4.42 -6.99
CA GLY A 44 9.54 -3.60 -6.85
C GLY A 44 9.60 -2.25 -7.56
N GLY A 45 10.77 -1.84 -8.09
CA GLY A 45 11.00 -0.48 -8.60
C GLY A 45 11.00 0.59 -7.51
N ILE A 46 11.29 0.23 -6.25
CA ILE A 46 11.18 1.05 -5.05
C ILE A 46 12.56 1.26 -4.43
N PHE A 47 13.16 2.42 -4.62
CA PHE A 47 14.55 2.63 -4.16
C PHE A 47 14.67 3.20 -2.75
N ASN A 48 13.73 4.06 -2.32
CA ASN A 48 13.87 4.83 -1.08
C ASN A 48 12.67 4.75 -0.12
N ASP A 49 11.58 4.10 -0.51
CA ASP A 49 10.35 4.07 0.27
C ASP A 49 10.19 2.72 1.00
N LYS A 50 10.58 2.71 2.27
CA LYS A 50 10.54 1.50 3.12
C LYS A 50 9.13 0.99 3.34
N GLN A 51 8.13 1.87 3.48
CA GLN A 51 6.74 1.46 3.68
C GLN A 51 6.21 0.74 2.44
N LYS A 52 6.44 1.33 1.25
CA LYS A 52 6.06 0.70 -0.02
C LYS A 52 6.79 -0.61 -0.26
N MET A 53 8.07 -0.67 0.08
CA MET A 53 8.86 -1.89 -0.06
C MET A 53 8.29 -3.04 0.76
N ILE A 54 7.91 -2.79 2.02
CA ILE A 54 7.29 -3.81 2.87
C ILE A 54 5.88 -4.19 2.39
N LEU A 55 5.08 -3.23 1.90
CA LEU A 55 3.79 -3.54 1.26
C LEU A 55 3.97 -4.44 0.04
N PHE A 56 4.93 -4.13 -0.81
CA PHE A 56 5.24 -4.92 -2.00
C PHE A 56 5.65 -6.34 -1.63
N LEU A 57 6.51 -6.53 -0.63
CA LEU A 57 6.91 -7.85 -0.13
C LEU A 57 5.70 -8.62 0.39
N GLU A 58 4.89 -8.03 1.27
CA GLU A 58 3.72 -8.68 1.87
C GLU A 58 2.75 -9.17 0.79
N LEU A 59 2.43 -8.30 -0.16
CA LEU A 59 1.54 -8.65 -1.26
C LEU A 59 2.13 -9.72 -2.17
N SER A 60 3.44 -9.66 -2.45
CA SER A 60 4.14 -10.64 -3.29
C SER A 60 4.10 -12.05 -2.70
N ILE A 61 4.08 -12.19 -1.36
CA ILE A 61 4.05 -13.49 -0.69
C ILE A 61 2.66 -13.86 -0.16
N SER A 62 1.64 -13.05 -0.44
CA SER A 62 0.29 -13.19 0.15
C SER A 62 -0.41 -14.53 -0.12
N LYS A 63 -0.11 -15.19 -1.24
CA LYS A 63 -0.66 -16.51 -1.62
C LYS A 63 0.13 -17.71 -1.07
N LEU A 64 1.28 -17.48 -0.45
CA LEU A 64 2.07 -18.54 0.19
C LEU A 64 1.48 -18.91 1.54
N LYS A 65 1.79 -20.11 2.03
CA LYS A 65 1.42 -20.54 3.39
C LYS A 65 2.25 -19.79 4.44
N GLU A 66 1.75 -19.69 5.66
CA GLU A 66 2.45 -18.98 6.73
C GLU A 66 3.87 -19.52 6.99
N ASN A 67 4.05 -20.85 6.99
CA ASN A 67 5.39 -21.45 7.15
C ASN A 67 6.33 -21.11 5.98
N GLU A 68 5.80 -20.90 4.76
CA GLU A 68 6.59 -20.49 3.61
C GLU A 68 6.96 -19.00 3.68
N LYS A 69 6.03 -18.17 4.14
CA LYS A 69 6.30 -16.74 4.42
C LYS A 69 7.38 -16.60 5.49
N GLU A 70 7.33 -17.38 6.55
CA GLU A 70 8.34 -17.39 7.61
C GLU A 70 9.74 -17.70 7.07
N ILE A 71 9.87 -18.66 6.14
CA ILE A 71 11.15 -18.97 5.49
C ILE A 71 11.66 -17.75 4.72
N ILE A 72 10.81 -17.07 3.94
CA ILE A 72 11.20 -15.85 3.21
C ILE A 72 11.62 -14.74 4.19
N ILE A 73 10.85 -14.52 5.26
CA ILE A 73 11.15 -13.50 6.28
C ILE A 73 12.49 -13.81 6.98
N SER A 74 12.79 -15.08 7.21
CA SER A 74 14.07 -15.51 7.82
C SER A 74 15.28 -15.17 6.95
N LYS A 75 15.09 -15.10 5.63
CA LYS A 75 16.11 -14.78 4.62
C LYS A 75 16.31 -13.28 4.42
N LEU A 76 15.48 -12.41 5.01
CA LEU A 76 15.70 -10.97 4.92
C LEU A 76 16.99 -10.58 5.66
N ASP A 77 17.72 -9.59 5.13
CA ASP A 77 18.84 -8.98 5.85
C ASP A 77 18.37 -8.32 7.16
N GLU A 78 19.30 -8.07 8.10
CA GLU A 78 18.95 -7.53 9.43
C GLU A 78 18.27 -6.15 9.40
N ASN A 79 18.58 -5.30 8.42
CA ASN A 79 17.93 -4.00 8.28
C ASN A 79 16.52 -4.16 7.72
N LEU A 80 16.36 -5.01 6.71
CA LEU A 80 15.09 -5.31 6.07
C LEU A 80 14.14 -6.04 7.03
N LYS A 81 14.65 -6.92 7.91
CA LYS A 81 13.87 -7.52 9.01
C LYS A 81 13.32 -6.45 9.96
N LYS A 82 14.14 -5.48 10.36
CA LYS A 82 13.71 -4.38 11.23
C LYS A 82 12.64 -3.53 10.54
N ASP A 83 12.84 -3.20 9.27
CA ASP A 83 11.87 -2.45 8.48
C ASP A 83 10.57 -3.24 8.30
N TYR A 84 10.65 -4.55 8.04
CA TYR A 84 9.49 -5.44 7.95
C TYR A 84 8.68 -5.45 9.24
N LEU A 85 9.32 -5.64 10.39
CA LEU A 85 8.64 -5.62 11.69
C LEU A 85 7.99 -4.26 11.97
N LYS A 86 8.66 -3.16 11.60
CA LYS A 86 8.16 -1.80 11.82
C LYS A 86 6.98 -1.44 10.93
N TYR A 87 7.00 -1.87 9.67
CA TYR A 87 6.03 -1.49 8.64
C TYR A 87 5.13 -2.65 8.22
N LYS A 88 5.07 -3.73 9.01
CA LYS A 88 4.17 -4.85 8.76
C LYS A 88 2.74 -4.32 8.63
N PRO A 89 2.01 -4.65 7.56
CA PRO A 89 0.68 -4.12 7.36
C PRO A 89 -0.34 -4.69 8.35
N GLN A 90 -1.33 -3.88 8.67
CA GLN A 90 -2.57 -4.33 9.29
C GLN A 90 -3.46 -4.94 8.20
N ASN A 91 -3.92 -6.17 8.41
CA ASN A 91 -4.95 -6.79 7.57
C ASN A 91 -6.30 -6.59 8.25
N LEU A 92 -7.15 -5.74 7.68
CA LEU A 92 -8.47 -5.40 8.24
C LEU A 92 -9.55 -5.50 7.15
N LEU A 93 -10.80 -5.66 7.58
CA LEU A 93 -11.95 -5.41 6.70
C LEU A 93 -12.23 -3.91 6.62
N PRO A 94 -12.85 -3.40 5.54
CA PRO A 94 -13.26 -1.99 5.44
C PRO A 94 -14.05 -1.50 6.66
N SER A 95 -14.95 -2.34 7.19
CA SER A 95 -15.74 -2.09 8.40
C SER A 95 -14.90 -1.85 9.67
N GLU A 96 -13.72 -2.46 9.76
CA GLU A 96 -12.89 -2.43 10.98
C GLU A 96 -11.92 -1.24 11.01
N VAL A 97 -11.71 -0.56 9.89
CA VAL A 97 -10.63 0.42 9.74
C VAL A 97 -10.80 1.63 10.65
N ASN A 98 -12.03 2.14 10.79
CA ASN A 98 -12.29 3.32 11.59
C ASN A 98 -11.96 3.09 13.06
N GLU A 99 -12.35 1.95 13.61
CA GLU A 99 -12.12 1.58 15.01
C GLU A 99 -10.68 1.10 15.27
N LYS A 100 -10.17 0.19 14.43
CA LYS A 100 -8.92 -0.55 14.71
C LYS A 100 -7.71 -0.02 13.96
N GLY A 101 -7.90 0.75 12.89
CA GLY A 101 -6.81 1.17 12.01
C GLY A 101 -5.87 2.19 12.64
N ILE A 102 -4.58 1.85 12.70
CA ILE A 102 -3.50 2.74 13.14
C ILE A 102 -3.09 3.72 12.03
N LEU A 103 -3.12 5.03 12.30
CA LEU A 103 -2.70 6.08 11.36
C LEU A 103 -1.23 5.96 10.95
N SER A 104 -0.91 6.43 9.74
CA SER A 104 0.45 6.46 9.17
C SER A 104 1.11 5.09 9.07
N SER A 105 0.33 4.02 9.08
CA SER A 105 0.80 2.65 8.98
C SER A 105 0.30 1.97 7.71
N ASN A 106 1.02 0.92 7.34
CA ASN A 106 0.68 0.08 6.20
C ASN A 106 -0.60 -0.70 6.50
N MET A 107 -1.44 -0.85 5.47
CA MET A 107 -2.70 -1.56 5.58
C MET A 107 -3.02 -2.30 4.29
N VAL A 108 -3.64 -3.47 4.44
CA VAL A 108 -4.18 -4.28 3.35
C VAL A 108 -5.67 -4.47 3.62
N LEU A 109 -6.49 -4.11 2.63
CA LEU A 109 -7.93 -4.26 2.63
C LEU A 109 -8.35 -5.15 1.47
N THR A 110 -9.47 -5.84 1.64
CA THR A 110 -10.13 -6.59 0.56
C THR A 110 -11.56 -6.11 0.45
N GLY A 111 -12.03 -5.86 -0.77
CA GLY A 111 -13.39 -5.41 -1.02
C GLY A 111 -13.66 -5.15 -2.49
N VAL A 112 -14.83 -4.57 -2.76
CA VAL A 112 -15.25 -4.16 -4.11
C VAL A 112 -15.25 -2.63 -4.17
N PRO A 113 -14.42 -2.00 -5.02
CA PRO A 113 -14.33 -0.54 -5.09
C PRO A 113 -15.42 0.02 -6.01
N GLU A 114 -16.09 1.05 -5.53
CA GLU A 114 -17.09 1.82 -6.26
C GLU A 114 -16.61 3.26 -6.40
N LEU A 115 -16.44 3.74 -7.63
CA LEU A 115 -15.88 5.07 -7.90
C LEU A 115 -16.87 6.16 -7.49
N ILE A 116 -16.37 7.18 -6.80
CA ILE A 116 -17.14 8.38 -6.46
C ILE A 116 -16.91 9.43 -7.56
N ASP A 117 -17.85 9.52 -8.50
CA ASP A 117 -17.67 10.25 -9.76
C ASP A 117 -17.95 11.77 -9.69
N SER A 118 -18.44 12.32 -8.57
CA SER A 118 -18.72 13.76 -8.47
C SER A 118 -18.12 14.46 -7.24
N LYS A 119 -17.65 15.69 -7.46
CA LYS A 119 -17.17 16.60 -6.39
C LYS A 119 -18.25 16.92 -5.35
N SER A 120 -19.52 16.83 -5.73
CA SER A 120 -20.64 16.98 -4.79
C SER A 120 -20.79 15.79 -3.85
N ASP A 121 -20.32 14.61 -4.25
CA ASP A 121 -20.47 13.37 -3.49
C ASP A 121 -19.30 13.15 -2.52
N PHE A 122 -18.18 13.85 -2.68
CA PHE A 122 -17.02 13.78 -1.79
C PHE A 122 -16.39 15.15 -1.46
N ASN A 123 -16.45 15.52 -0.17
CA ASN A 123 -15.94 16.80 0.34
C ASN A 123 -14.66 16.66 1.19
N GLY A 124 -13.84 15.63 0.96
CA GLY A 124 -12.60 15.42 1.70
C GLY A 124 -11.42 16.26 1.17
N PHE A 125 -10.66 16.84 2.09
CA PHE A 125 -9.47 17.66 1.82
C PHE A 125 -8.21 17.02 2.44
N ILE A 126 -7.09 17.14 1.72
CA ILE A 126 -5.75 16.88 2.26
C ILE A 126 -5.14 18.22 2.69
N ILE A 127 -4.53 18.24 3.87
CA ILE A 127 -3.81 19.40 4.40
C ILE A 127 -2.36 19.32 3.95
N ILE A 128 -1.90 20.31 3.18
CA ILE A 128 -0.49 20.43 2.79
C ILE A 128 0.13 21.65 3.49
N PRO A 129 1.22 21.48 4.27
CA PRO A 129 1.98 22.60 4.78
C PRO A 129 2.87 23.20 3.67
N ILE A 130 2.67 24.49 3.39
CA ILE A 130 3.50 25.26 2.46
C ILE A 130 4.36 26.22 3.28
N MET A 131 5.69 26.06 3.14
CA MET A 131 6.67 26.94 3.76
C MET A 131 6.98 28.11 2.82
N THR A 132 6.70 29.33 3.26
CA THR A 132 7.10 30.56 2.57
C THR A 132 8.04 31.34 3.48
N GLY A 133 9.34 31.21 3.23
CA GLY A 133 10.38 31.75 4.11
C GLY A 133 10.41 31.02 5.47
N LYS A 134 10.10 31.73 6.56
CA LYS A 134 10.02 31.18 7.92
C LYS A 134 8.57 30.90 8.38
N VAL A 135 7.58 31.13 7.53
CA VAL A 135 6.16 30.97 7.88
C VAL A 135 5.64 29.68 7.24
N THR A 136 5.00 28.83 8.05
CA THR A 136 4.27 27.65 7.56
C THR A 136 2.79 27.99 7.43
N THR A 137 2.25 27.87 6.23
CA THR A 137 0.82 28.04 5.93
C THR A 137 0.21 26.67 5.63
N LEU A 138 -1.02 26.40 6.08
CA LEU A 138 -1.72 25.15 5.78
C LEU A 138 -2.70 25.41 4.64
N THR A 139 -2.61 24.63 3.56
CA THR A 139 -3.52 24.71 2.42
C THR A 139 -4.39 23.45 2.36
N LEU A 140 -5.71 23.63 2.25
CA LEU A 140 -6.66 22.55 2.02
C LEU A 140 -6.79 22.30 0.52
N ILE A 141 -6.48 21.08 0.09
CA ILE A 141 -6.61 20.67 -1.32
C ILE A 141 -7.69 19.59 -1.40
N PRO A 142 -8.76 19.79 -2.20
CA PRO A 142 -9.77 18.76 -2.42
C PRO A 142 -9.12 17.49 -2.96
N MET A 143 -9.37 16.35 -2.32
CA MET A 143 -8.77 15.08 -2.76
C MET A 143 -9.14 14.72 -4.19
N ILE A 144 -10.41 14.95 -4.54
CA ILE A 144 -10.98 14.63 -5.84
C ILE A 144 -10.31 15.37 -7.01
N ASP A 145 -9.49 16.39 -6.74
CA ASP A 145 -8.72 17.06 -7.79
C ASP A 145 -7.54 16.20 -8.26
N ASN A 146 -6.84 15.54 -7.33
CA ASN A 146 -5.60 14.81 -7.60
C ASN A 146 -5.74 13.28 -7.50
N TYR A 147 -6.83 12.80 -6.88
CA TYR A 147 -7.08 11.38 -6.64
C TYR A 147 -8.37 10.93 -7.30
N ASP A 148 -8.38 9.68 -7.76
CA ASP A 148 -9.61 8.92 -7.93
C ASP A 148 -9.98 8.34 -6.56
N VAL A 149 -11.19 8.63 -6.11
CA VAL A 149 -11.70 8.28 -4.78
C VAL A 149 -12.78 7.22 -4.92
N TYR A 150 -12.72 6.17 -4.10
CA TYR A 150 -13.65 5.06 -4.14
C TYR A 150 -14.18 4.75 -2.75
N GLU A 151 -15.40 4.25 -2.70
CA GLU A 151 -15.93 3.50 -1.56
C GLU A 151 -15.55 2.03 -1.73
N LEU A 152 -14.71 1.52 -0.83
CA LEU A 152 -14.39 0.10 -0.79
C LEU A 152 -15.40 -0.61 0.10
N ARG A 153 -16.27 -1.41 -0.50
CA ARG A 153 -17.32 -2.15 0.20
C ARG A 153 -16.78 -3.45 0.79
N ASP A 154 -17.08 -3.68 2.06
CA ASP A 154 -16.86 -4.97 2.72
C ASP A 154 -17.78 -6.04 2.09
N GLU A 155 -17.31 -7.27 1.98
CA GLU A 155 -18.13 -8.37 1.47
C GLU A 155 -19.10 -8.93 2.51
N LYS A 156 -18.76 -8.79 3.80
CA LYS A 156 -19.55 -9.35 4.90
C LYS A 156 -20.57 -8.37 5.45
N THR A 157 -20.32 -7.08 5.28
CA THR A 157 -21.14 -6.00 5.82
C THR A 157 -21.50 -5.02 4.71
N SER A 158 -22.52 -4.18 4.92
CA SER A 158 -22.81 -3.07 4.00
C SER A 158 -21.96 -1.84 4.29
N GLU A 159 -20.94 -1.95 5.15
CA GLU A 159 -20.07 -0.84 5.49
C GLU A 159 -19.03 -0.62 4.39
N THR A 160 -18.71 0.64 4.18
CA THR A 160 -17.73 1.09 3.18
C THR A 160 -16.61 1.87 3.84
N PHE A 161 -15.45 1.89 3.20
CA PHE A 161 -14.31 2.68 3.63
C PHE A 161 -13.70 3.43 2.45
N ILE A 162 -13.28 4.68 2.68
CA ILE A 162 -12.73 5.52 1.63
C ILE A 162 -11.30 5.08 1.29
N ILE A 163 -11.08 4.82 0.01
CA ILE A 163 -9.77 4.60 -0.55
C ILE A 163 -9.52 5.61 -1.67
N ALA A 164 -8.27 5.95 -1.93
CA ALA A 164 -7.92 6.88 -2.97
C ALA A 164 -6.57 6.53 -3.59
N HIS A 165 -6.45 6.66 -4.91
CA HIS A 165 -5.15 6.60 -5.60
C HIS A 165 -4.97 7.78 -6.55
N SER A 166 -3.72 8.10 -6.89
CA SER A 166 -3.42 9.16 -7.87
C SER A 166 -4.15 8.94 -9.19
N LYS A 167 -4.75 10.01 -9.74
CA LYS A 167 -5.43 10.02 -11.06
C LYS A 167 -4.55 9.64 -12.25
N THR A 168 -3.24 9.63 -12.05
CA THR A 168 -2.29 9.17 -13.08
C THR A 168 -2.31 7.65 -13.30
N SER A 169 -3.13 6.92 -12.54
CA SER A 169 -3.24 5.46 -12.59
C SER A 169 -4.53 5.03 -13.30
N GLU A 170 -4.57 3.80 -13.79
CA GLU A 170 -5.82 3.21 -14.29
C GLU A 170 -6.88 3.16 -13.18
N LYS A 171 -8.15 3.39 -13.56
CA LYS A 171 -9.28 3.25 -12.65
C LYS A 171 -9.41 1.82 -12.13
N LEU A 172 -9.92 1.68 -10.90
CA LEU A 172 -10.20 0.37 -10.33
C LEU A 172 -11.40 -0.29 -10.99
N PRO A 173 -11.35 -1.61 -11.23
CA PRO A 173 -12.50 -2.38 -11.71
C PRO A 173 -13.53 -2.55 -10.59
N ASN A 174 -14.81 -2.63 -10.95
CA ASN A 174 -15.90 -2.95 -10.02
C ASN A 174 -15.98 -4.46 -9.76
N GLU A 175 -14.91 -5.01 -9.17
CA GLU A 175 -14.80 -6.42 -8.80
C GLU A 175 -14.00 -6.56 -7.50
N LYS A 176 -14.03 -7.75 -6.90
CA LYS A 176 -13.29 -8.02 -5.66
C LYS A 176 -11.79 -7.94 -5.90
N ILE A 177 -11.13 -7.02 -5.19
CA ILE A 177 -9.69 -6.85 -5.24
C ILE A 177 -9.08 -6.72 -3.84
N ILE A 178 -7.78 -6.97 -3.76
CA ILE A 178 -6.98 -6.66 -2.57
C ILE A 178 -6.25 -5.35 -2.85
N ILE A 179 -6.32 -4.42 -1.91
CA ILE A 179 -5.70 -3.10 -2.01
C ILE A 179 -4.77 -2.93 -0.84
N ALA A 180 -3.57 -2.41 -1.10
CA ALA A 180 -2.63 -2.07 -0.06
C ALA A 180 -2.13 -0.64 -0.19
N GLY A 181 -1.95 -0.01 0.96
CA GLY A 181 -1.64 1.40 1.03
C GLY A 181 -1.26 1.85 2.42
N VAL A 182 -1.26 3.16 2.62
CA VAL A 182 -0.96 3.80 3.91
C VAL A 182 -2.23 4.46 4.42
N LEU A 183 -2.58 4.16 5.67
CA LEU A 183 -3.73 4.79 6.32
C LEU A 183 -3.40 6.23 6.67
N LYS A 184 -4.17 7.16 6.12
CA LYS A 184 -4.01 8.60 6.33
C LYS A 184 -5.29 9.21 6.89
N GLU A 185 -5.19 10.48 7.24
CA GLU A 185 -6.30 11.29 7.71
C GLU A 185 -6.62 12.37 6.68
N LEU A 186 -7.91 12.65 6.51
CA LEU A 186 -8.45 13.76 5.72
C LEU A 186 -9.37 14.62 6.58
N GLU A 187 -9.59 15.86 6.16
CA GLU A 187 -10.65 16.70 6.72
C GLU A 187 -11.88 16.64 5.81
N LYS A 188 -13.03 16.21 6.33
CA LYS A 188 -14.29 16.06 5.57
C LYS A 188 -14.99 17.38 5.27
N ASN A 189 -14.59 18.44 5.95
CA ASN A 189 -15.12 19.79 5.77
C ASN A 189 -14.16 20.82 6.37
N GLU A 190 -14.37 22.08 6.02
CA GLU A 190 -13.66 23.23 6.60
C GLU A 190 -13.90 23.40 8.12
N LYS A 191 -14.81 22.61 8.72
CA LYS A 191 -15.04 22.56 10.17
C LYS A 191 -14.06 21.63 10.91
N GLY A 192 -13.14 20.98 10.19
CA GLY A 192 -12.05 20.19 10.77
C GLY A 192 -12.45 18.80 11.26
N ILE A 193 -13.55 18.22 10.75
CA ILE A 193 -13.90 16.82 11.07
C ILE A 193 -12.90 15.91 10.37
N LYS A 194 -12.14 15.17 11.17
CA LYS A 194 -11.11 14.24 10.71
C LYS A 194 -11.71 12.86 10.42
N GLU A 195 -11.45 12.33 9.24
CA GLU A 195 -11.79 10.96 8.86
C GLU A 195 -10.55 10.23 8.34
N LYS A 196 -10.54 8.90 8.48
CA LYS A 196 -9.46 8.06 7.95
C LYS A 196 -9.76 7.70 6.50
N PHE A 197 -8.72 7.59 5.68
CA PHE A 197 -8.80 7.02 4.34
C PHE A 197 -7.53 6.23 4.02
N LEU A 198 -7.61 5.29 3.09
CA LEU A 198 -6.44 4.58 2.59
C LEU A 198 -5.90 5.26 1.34
N GLU A 199 -4.67 5.75 1.38
CA GLU A 199 -3.94 6.08 0.16
C GLU A 199 -3.43 4.78 -0.47
N ALA A 200 -4.12 4.32 -1.51
CA ALA A 200 -3.85 3.08 -2.20
C ALA A 200 -2.62 3.18 -3.11
N ILE A 201 -1.70 2.23 -2.94
CA ILE A 201 -0.40 2.19 -3.63
C ILE A 201 -0.33 0.98 -4.55
N TYR A 202 -0.78 -0.18 -4.04
CA TYR A 202 -0.76 -1.46 -4.73
C TYR A 202 -2.13 -2.11 -4.77
N GLN A 203 -2.36 -2.92 -5.79
CA GLN A 203 -3.53 -3.79 -5.90
C GLN A 203 -3.13 -5.22 -6.31
N ILE A 204 -3.96 -6.20 -5.94
CA ILE A 204 -3.98 -7.54 -6.54
C ILE A 204 -5.37 -7.72 -7.14
N ARG A 205 -5.43 -7.98 -8.45
CA ARG A 205 -6.65 -8.42 -9.13
C ARG A 205 -6.76 -9.93 -9.00
N ASN A 206 -7.95 -10.43 -8.72
CA ASN A 206 -8.22 -11.86 -8.61
C ASN A 206 -8.22 -12.55 -9.98
#